data_AF-A0AAN0VKM5-F1
#
_entry.id   AF-A0AAN0VKM5-F1
#
_cell.length_a   1.000
_cell.length_b   1.000
_cell.length_c   1.000
_cell.angle_alpha   90.00
_cell.angle_beta   90.00
_cell.angle_gamma   90.00
#
_symmetry.space_group_name_H-M   'P 1'
#
loop_
_entity.id
_entity.type
_entity.pdbx_description
1 polymer ?
#
loop_
_entity_poly.entity_id
_entity_poly.type
_entity_poly.pdbx_seq_one_letter_code
_entity_poly.pdbx_strand_id
1 'polypeptide(L)'
;MIYTVECSFADPDSEAEWNDFYSLEKLPALISVTGFHTSQRFRATSAGCPVYLAVHTVDGPDVLSSDEYREKGGGNFARWQPHITDWHRNLYSGIGLAPAVNDDECLALCASGPDPLIRIGAAPLAMQAVGLEQFPPRRWLAVLPRDSARLAECVAEDIHLYSPMTKQLTRARSVSTAPARARDA
;
A
#
# COMPACT_ATOMS: atom_id res chain seq x y z
N MET A 1 3.39 11.30 -0.05
CA MET A 1 2.07 10.95 -0.62
C MET A 1 1.86 9.46 -0.52
N ILE A 2 0.61 9.00 -0.45
CA ILE A 2 0.27 7.57 -0.34
C ILE A 2 -0.12 7.05 -1.71
N TYR A 3 0.68 6.14 -2.25
CA TYR A 3 0.39 5.45 -3.49
C TYR A 3 -0.21 4.08 -3.17
N THR A 4 -1.42 3.83 -3.68
CA THR A 4 -2.16 2.57 -3.47
C THR A 4 -2.30 1.82 -4.79
N VAL A 5 -2.16 0.50 -4.71
CA VAL A 5 -2.46 -0.44 -5.80
C VAL A 5 -3.38 -1.51 -5.25
N GLU A 6 -4.60 -1.55 -5.75
CA GLU A 6 -5.58 -2.58 -5.44
C GLU A 6 -5.76 -3.49 -6.66
N CYS A 7 -5.91 -4.79 -6.43
CA CYS A 7 -6.23 -5.75 -7.48
C CYS A 7 -6.77 -7.06 -6.91
N SER A 8 -7.41 -7.84 -7.77
CA SER A 8 -7.77 -9.23 -7.56
C SER A 8 -6.98 -10.11 -8.56
N PHE A 9 -6.89 -11.41 -8.28
CA PHE A 9 -6.19 -12.39 -9.11
C PHE A 9 -7.16 -13.48 -9.56
N ALA A 10 -7.23 -13.74 -10.87
CA ALA A 10 -8.25 -14.58 -11.48
C ALA A 10 -7.82 -16.04 -11.76
N ASP A 11 -6.56 -16.39 -11.49
CA ASP A 11 -6.02 -17.75 -11.70
C ASP A 11 -5.65 -18.42 -10.36
N PRO A 12 -6.52 -19.25 -9.78
CA PRO A 12 -6.27 -19.87 -8.48
C PRO A 12 -5.02 -20.77 -8.46
N ASP A 13 -4.69 -21.42 -9.58
CA ASP A 13 -3.59 -22.39 -9.63
C ASP A 13 -2.21 -21.73 -9.51
N SER A 14 -2.11 -20.46 -9.92
CA SER A 14 -0.87 -19.69 -9.88
C SER A 14 -0.88 -18.53 -8.88
N GLU A 15 -1.97 -18.36 -8.11
CA GLU A 15 -2.13 -17.27 -7.14
C GLU A 15 -1.06 -17.27 -6.05
N ALA A 16 -0.66 -18.45 -5.56
CA ALA A 16 0.40 -18.58 -4.57
C ALA A 16 1.76 -18.12 -5.12
N GLU A 17 2.12 -18.56 -6.33
CA GLU A 17 3.37 -18.16 -6.99
C GLU A 17 3.39 -16.66 -7.29
N TRP A 18 2.27 -16.10 -7.74
CA TRP A 18 2.15 -14.65 -7.94
C TRP A 18 2.32 -13.87 -6.64
N ASN A 19 1.75 -14.37 -5.55
CA ASN A 19 1.89 -13.74 -4.23
C ASN A 19 3.33 -13.77 -3.73
N ASP A 20 4.04 -14.89 -3.90
CA ASP A 20 5.46 -15.01 -3.57
C ASP A 20 6.31 -14.05 -4.41
N PHE A 21 6.12 -14.05 -5.74
CA PHE A 21 6.78 -13.13 -6.65
C PHE A 21 6.57 -11.67 -6.23
N TYR A 22 5.32 -11.27 -5.95
CA TYR A 22 5.03 -9.89 -5.61
C TYR A 22 5.68 -9.53 -4.26
N SER A 23 5.50 -10.34 -3.22
CA SER A 23 6.04 -10.07 -1.89
C SER A 23 7.56 -10.09 -1.83
N LEU A 24 8.20 -11.06 -2.50
CA LEU A 24 9.64 -11.33 -2.38
C LEU A 24 10.49 -10.61 -3.43
N GLU A 25 9.95 -10.31 -4.61
CA GLU A 25 10.71 -9.71 -5.70
C GLU A 25 10.20 -8.30 -6.05
N LYS A 26 8.90 -8.17 -6.33
CA LYS A 26 8.34 -6.89 -6.78
C LYS A 26 8.35 -5.82 -5.69
N LEU A 27 7.95 -6.17 -4.47
CA LEU A 27 7.87 -5.22 -3.37
C LEU A 27 9.26 -4.65 -3.00
N PRO A 28 10.34 -5.47 -2.88
CA PRO A 28 11.70 -4.97 -2.71
C PRO A 28 12.22 -4.16 -3.89
N ALA A 29 11.85 -4.51 -5.13
CA ALA A 29 12.22 -3.73 -6.31
C ALA A 29 11.60 -2.32 -6.27
N LEU A 30 10.31 -2.21 -5.91
CA LEU A 30 9.61 -0.92 -5.83
C LEU A 30 10.16 -0.03 -4.71
N ILE A 31 10.39 -0.55 -3.50
CA ILE A 31 10.95 0.25 -2.40
C ILE A 31 12.38 0.76 -2.68
N SER A 32 13.09 0.15 -3.63
CA SER A 32 14.42 0.61 -4.06
C SER A 32 14.36 1.88 -4.92
N VAL A 33 13.23 2.15 -5.60
CA VAL A 33 13.02 3.29 -6.48
C VAL A 33 13.24 4.60 -5.72
N THR A 34 13.96 5.54 -6.33
CA THR A 34 14.17 6.87 -5.74
C THR A 34 12.84 7.58 -5.51
N GLY A 35 12.63 8.00 -4.27
CA GLY A 35 11.41 8.65 -3.83
C GLY A 35 10.34 7.71 -3.25
N PHE A 36 10.58 6.40 -3.18
CA PHE A 36 9.81 5.50 -2.31
C PHE A 36 10.39 5.51 -0.88
N HIS A 37 9.50 5.49 0.13
CA HIS A 37 9.87 5.54 1.55
C HIS A 37 9.41 4.33 2.33
N THR A 38 8.16 3.91 2.11
CA THR A 38 7.58 2.73 2.75
C THR A 38 6.81 1.89 1.74
N SER A 39 6.70 0.58 2.00
CA SER A 39 5.96 -0.34 1.15
C SER A 39 5.43 -1.52 1.97
N GLN A 40 4.14 -1.81 1.87
CA GLN A 40 3.52 -2.95 2.56
C GLN A 40 2.40 -3.57 1.72
N ARG A 41 2.28 -4.91 1.76
CA ARG A 41 1.18 -5.65 1.12
C ARG A 41 0.16 -6.14 2.14
N PHE A 42 -1.07 -6.25 1.67
CA PHE A 42 -2.20 -6.71 2.44
C PHE A 42 -3.14 -7.59 1.61
N ARG A 43 -3.92 -8.41 2.32
CA ARG A 43 -4.99 -9.24 1.78
C ARG A 43 -6.30 -8.89 2.46
N ALA A 44 -7.37 -8.74 1.69
CA ALA A 44 -8.70 -8.47 2.20
C ALA A 44 -9.18 -9.59 3.15
N THR A 45 -9.85 -9.19 4.23
CA THR A 45 -10.62 -10.10 5.10
C THR A 45 -12.13 -9.87 4.96
N SER A 46 -12.54 -8.68 4.53
CA SER A 46 -13.91 -8.35 4.15
C SER A 46 -14.19 -8.71 2.68
N ALA A 47 -15.46 -8.97 2.36
CA ALA A 47 -15.91 -9.08 0.98
C ALA A 47 -16.18 -7.69 0.35
N GLY A 48 -16.42 -7.64 -0.96
CA GLY A 48 -16.83 -6.41 -1.66
C GLY A 48 -15.70 -5.46 -2.07
N CYS A 49 -14.45 -5.87 -1.88
CA CYS A 49 -13.26 -5.10 -2.26
C CYS A 49 -12.24 -5.95 -3.04
N PRO A 50 -11.29 -5.31 -3.74
CA PRO A 50 -10.18 -6.03 -4.36
C PRO A 50 -9.40 -6.86 -3.33
N VAL A 51 -9.07 -8.10 -3.69
CA VAL A 51 -8.52 -9.07 -2.73
C VAL A 51 -7.15 -8.64 -2.18
N TYR A 52 -6.37 -7.91 -2.97
CA TYR A 52 -5.01 -7.51 -2.63
C TYR A 52 -4.84 -6.01 -2.69
N LEU A 53 -4.08 -5.49 -1.73
CA LEU A 53 -3.72 -4.09 -1.62
C LEU A 53 -2.21 -3.97 -1.38
N ALA A 54 -1.56 -3.05 -2.08
CA ALA A 54 -0.24 -2.54 -1.74
C ALA A 54 -0.35 -1.05 -1.39
N VAL A 55 0.25 -0.66 -0.26
CA VAL A 55 0.33 0.74 0.18
C VAL A 55 1.79 1.15 0.21
N HIS A 56 2.10 2.22 -0.49
CA HIS A 56 3.43 2.80 -0.57
C HIS A 56 3.40 4.25 -0.12
N THR A 57 4.49 4.71 0.48
CA THR A 57 4.73 6.15 0.61
C THR A 57 5.74 6.59 -0.44
N VAL A 58 5.38 7.61 -1.22
CA VAL A 58 6.23 8.21 -2.26
C VAL A 58 6.38 9.73 -2.10
N ASP A 59 7.44 10.33 -2.62
CA ASP A 59 7.67 11.78 -2.60
C ASP A 59 6.53 12.55 -3.29
N GLY A 60 6.11 12.09 -4.46
CA GLY A 60 5.09 12.76 -5.26
C GLY A 60 4.76 12.03 -6.56
N PRO A 61 3.91 12.64 -7.40
CA PRO A 61 3.47 12.04 -8.67
C PRO A 61 4.62 11.78 -9.65
N ASP A 62 5.66 12.63 -9.65
CA ASP A 62 6.79 12.52 -10.58
C ASP A 62 7.54 11.18 -10.47
N VAL A 63 7.55 10.58 -9.26
CA VAL A 63 8.12 9.25 -9.02
C VAL A 63 7.43 8.19 -9.90
N LEU A 64 6.12 8.29 -10.07
CA LEU A 64 5.30 7.33 -10.82
C LEU A 64 5.41 7.50 -12.35
N SER A 65 5.99 8.61 -12.80
CA SER A 65 6.35 8.86 -14.21
C SER A 65 7.82 8.59 -14.52
N SER A 66 8.63 8.26 -13.52
CA SER A 66 10.07 8.05 -13.71
C SER A 66 10.39 6.76 -14.48
N ASP A 67 11.50 6.77 -15.20
CA ASP A 67 12.02 5.57 -15.86
C ASP A 67 12.41 4.49 -14.85
N GLU A 68 13.02 4.88 -13.73
CA GLU A 68 13.39 3.95 -12.65
C GLU A 68 12.17 3.18 -12.13
N TYR A 69 11.05 3.87 -11.89
CA TYR A 69 9.80 3.21 -11.48
C TYR A 69 9.33 2.19 -12.52
N ARG A 70 9.32 2.56 -13.80
CA ARG A 70 8.88 1.68 -14.90
C ARG A 70 9.79 0.46 -15.06
N GLU A 71 11.10 0.66 -14.99
CA GLU A 71 12.12 -0.40 -15.08
C GLU A 71 12.04 -1.38 -13.90
N LYS A 72 11.66 -0.91 -12.71
CA LYS A 72 11.45 -1.75 -11.51
C LYS A 72 10.08 -2.45 -11.47
N GLY A 73 9.34 -2.46 -12.59
CA GLY A 73 8.04 -3.13 -12.68
C GLY A 73 6.87 -2.30 -12.18
N GLY A 74 7.08 -0.99 -12.00
CA GLY A 74 6.03 -0.03 -11.71
C GLY A 74 4.94 -0.01 -12.78
N GLY A 75 3.70 0.06 -12.35
CA GLY A 75 2.55 0.24 -13.23
C GLY A 75 2.24 -0.94 -14.17
N ASN A 76 2.82 -2.13 -13.93
CA ASN A 76 2.51 -3.37 -14.65
C ASN A 76 2.64 -4.58 -13.72
N PHE A 77 2.19 -5.76 -14.15
CA PHE A 77 2.30 -7.02 -13.41
C PHE A 77 3.17 -8.09 -14.10
N ALA A 78 4.08 -7.69 -15.01
CA ALA A 78 4.90 -8.61 -15.79
C ALA A 78 4.05 -9.71 -16.46
N ARG A 79 4.48 -10.99 -16.40
CA ARG A 79 3.74 -12.13 -16.97
C ARG A 79 2.35 -12.35 -16.36
N TRP A 80 2.10 -11.81 -15.16
CA TRP A 80 0.86 -11.99 -14.42
C TRP A 80 -0.27 -11.07 -14.89
N GLN A 81 0.03 -10.05 -15.70
CA GLN A 81 -0.93 -9.04 -16.15
C GLN A 81 -2.25 -9.60 -16.70
N PRO A 82 -2.30 -10.72 -17.46
CA PRO A 82 -3.55 -11.30 -17.95
C PRO A 82 -4.49 -11.83 -16.85
N HIS A 83 -3.96 -12.11 -15.65
CA HIS A 83 -4.71 -12.68 -14.53
C HIS A 83 -5.14 -11.61 -13.50
N ILE A 84 -4.76 -10.34 -13.71
CA ILE A 84 -5.10 -9.24 -12.81
C ILE A 84 -6.49 -8.70 -13.16
N THR A 85 -7.37 -8.65 -12.17
CA THR A 85 -8.69 -8.01 -12.24
C THR A 85 -8.82 -6.92 -11.18
N ASP A 86 -9.88 -6.11 -11.24
CA ASP A 86 -10.17 -5.03 -10.27
C ASP A 86 -8.95 -4.12 -9.99
N TRP A 87 -8.19 -3.82 -11.05
CA TRP A 87 -6.93 -3.12 -10.92
C TRP A 87 -7.16 -1.62 -10.78
N HIS A 88 -6.95 -1.12 -9.57
CA HIS A 88 -7.08 0.30 -9.24
C HIS A 88 -5.77 0.87 -8.72
N ARG A 89 -5.43 2.06 -9.19
CA ARG A 89 -4.25 2.79 -8.74
C ARG A 89 -4.63 4.22 -8.39
N ASN A 90 -4.31 4.63 -7.17
CA ASN A 90 -4.61 5.98 -6.69
C ASN A 90 -3.42 6.56 -5.93
N LEU A 91 -3.20 7.87 -6.14
CA LEU A 91 -2.25 8.66 -5.36
C LEU A 91 -3.02 9.61 -4.45
N TYR A 92 -2.71 9.57 -3.16
CA TYR A 92 -3.37 10.36 -2.13
C TYR A 92 -2.40 11.29 -1.38
N SER A 93 -2.92 12.43 -0.96
CA SER A 93 -2.29 13.35 -0.01
C SER A 93 -3.03 13.35 1.32
N GLY A 94 -2.46 13.97 2.36
CA GLY A 94 -3.16 14.24 3.63
C GLY A 94 -2.47 13.70 4.89
N ILE A 95 -1.81 12.54 4.79
CA ILE A 95 -1.34 11.81 5.99
C ILE A 95 0.19 11.71 6.12
N GLY A 96 0.95 12.21 5.15
CA GLY A 96 2.41 12.07 5.13
C GLY A 96 2.86 10.65 4.79
N LEU A 97 3.26 9.89 5.82
CA LEU A 97 3.74 8.50 5.71
C LEU A 97 2.58 7.52 5.93
N ALA A 98 2.56 6.43 5.17
CA ALA A 98 1.65 5.31 5.43
C ALA A 98 1.97 4.69 6.80
N PRO A 99 0.97 4.49 7.68
CA PRO A 99 1.21 3.82 8.95
C PRO A 99 1.67 2.37 8.71
N ALA A 100 2.60 1.91 9.52
CA ALA A 100 2.96 0.50 9.55
C ALA A 100 1.83 -0.29 10.22
N VAL A 101 1.50 -1.46 9.69
CA VAL A 101 0.50 -2.37 10.27
C VAL A 101 1.19 -3.66 10.68
N ASN A 102 1.09 -4.02 11.96
CA ASN A 102 1.69 -5.22 12.52
C ASN A 102 0.79 -6.46 12.35
N ASP A 103 1.32 -7.65 12.62
CA ASP A 103 0.62 -8.92 12.33
C ASP A 103 -0.62 -9.14 13.21
N ASP A 104 -0.69 -8.46 14.35
CA ASP A 104 -1.80 -8.39 15.29
C ASP A 104 -2.77 -7.23 15.01
N GLU A 105 -2.55 -6.48 13.93
CA GLU A 105 -3.36 -5.36 13.48
C GLU A 105 -3.99 -5.61 12.10
N CYS A 106 -4.92 -4.76 11.71
CA CYS A 106 -5.54 -4.71 10.39
C CYS A 106 -5.60 -3.28 9.90
N LEU A 107 -5.50 -3.11 8.58
CA LEU A 107 -5.78 -1.85 7.91
C LEU A 107 -7.26 -1.79 7.55
N ALA A 108 -7.93 -0.72 7.96
CA ALA A 108 -9.30 -0.43 7.57
C ALA A 108 -9.32 0.74 6.58
N LEU A 109 -10.07 0.59 5.49
CA LEU A 109 -10.29 1.63 4.48
C LEU A 109 -11.79 1.91 4.36
N CYS A 110 -12.17 3.18 4.32
CA CYS A 110 -13.56 3.61 4.15
C CYS A 110 -13.63 4.74 3.12
N ALA A 111 -14.60 4.68 2.21
CA ALA A 111 -14.84 5.73 1.21
C ALA A 111 -16.06 6.62 1.55
N SER A 112 -16.99 6.13 2.38
CA SER A 112 -18.24 6.86 2.70
C SER A 112 -18.07 7.95 3.75
N GLY A 113 -16.98 7.94 4.51
CA GLY A 113 -16.66 8.96 5.50
C GLY A 113 -15.84 8.43 6.68
N PRO A 114 -15.51 9.28 7.66
CA PRO A 114 -14.82 8.86 8.87
C PRO A 114 -15.74 8.16 9.87
N ASP A 115 -17.05 8.43 9.84
CA ASP A 115 -18.00 8.01 10.87
C ASP A 115 -18.06 6.48 11.09
N PRO A 116 -18.05 5.63 10.04
CA PRO A 116 -18.01 4.17 10.24
C PRO A 116 -16.79 3.72 11.04
N LEU A 117 -15.61 4.31 10.77
CA LEU A 117 -14.38 4.02 11.48
C LEU A 117 -14.43 4.55 12.92
N ILE A 118 -14.98 5.75 13.14
CA ILE A 118 -15.12 6.31 14.50
C ILE A 118 -16.03 5.45 15.37
N ARG A 119 -17.14 4.91 14.82
CA ARG A 119 -18.08 4.06 15.57
C ARG A 119 -17.45 2.78 16.13
N ILE A 120 -16.43 2.25 15.47
CA ILE A 120 -15.68 1.07 15.91
C ILE A 120 -14.46 1.43 16.77
N GLY A 121 -14.35 2.70 17.20
CA GLY A 121 -13.27 3.18 18.07
C GLY A 121 -11.96 3.51 17.33
N ALA A 122 -11.98 3.61 16.01
CA ALA A 122 -10.80 3.97 15.22
C ALA A 122 -10.51 5.48 15.26
N ALA A 123 -9.25 5.83 15.00
CA ALA A 123 -8.84 7.20 14.67
C ALA A 123 -8.57 7.31 13.16
N PRO A 124 -9.56 7.69 12.33
CA PRO A 124 -9.38 7.71 10.89
C PRO A 124 -8.48 8.85 10.43
N LEU A 125 -7.55 8.54 9.53
CA LEU A 125 -6.72 9.50 8.81
C LEU A 125 -7.34 9.77 7.44
N ALA A 126 -7.61 11.04 7.15
CA ALA A 126 -8.23 11.46 5.90
C ALA A 126 -7.21 11.58 4.76
N MET A 127 -7.56 11.02 3.61
CA MET A 127 -6.80 11.08 2.38
C MET A 127 -7.61 11.74 1.26
N GLN A 128 -6.95 12.60 0.49
CA GLN A 128 -7.51 13.25 -0.69
C GLN A 128 -6.77 12.77 -1.94
N ALA A 129 -7.51 12.26 -2.93
CA ALA A 129 -6.92 11.81 -4.18
C ALA A 129 -6.36 13.00 -4.97
N VAL A 130 -5.16 12.82 -5.54
CA VAL A 130 -4.41 13.86 -6.25
C VAL A 130 -3.79 13.37 -7.57
N GLY A 131 -3.98 12.10 -7.93
CA GLY A 131 -3.48 11.55 -9.19
C GLY A 131 -3.92 10.12 -9.48
N LEU A 132 -3.61 9.67 -10.69
CA LEU A 132 -4.06 8.39 -11.28
C LEU A 132 -5.58 8.37 -11.47
N GLU A 133 -6.28 7.33 -10.99
CA GLU A 133 -7.74 7.19 -11.19
C GLU A 133 -8.56 8.21 -10.41
N GLN A 134 -8.04 8.68 -9.28
CA GLN A 134 -8.71 9.60 -8.36
C GLN A 134 -10.08 9.11 -7.88
N PHE A 135 -10.22 7.80 -7.72
CA PHE A 135 -11.44 7.16 -7.26
C PHE A 135 -11.14 6.12 -6.17
N PRO A 136 -11.71 6.27 -4.96
CA PRO A 136 -12.58 7.37 -4.53
C PRO A 136 -11.81 8.70 -4.35
N PRO A 137 -12.47 9.87 -4.53
CA PRO A 137 -11.81 11.19 -4.41
C PRO A 137 -11.38 11.50 -2.96
N ARG A 138 -12.13 10.99 -1.97
CA ARG A 138 -11.75 11.00 -0.57
C ARG A 138 -11.79 9.59 -0.02
N ARG A 139 -10.83 9.27 0.84
CA ARG A 139 -10.73 7.96 1.49
C ARG A 139 -10.21 8.16 2.90
N TRP A 140 -10.66 7.33 3.82
CA TRP A 140 -10.17 7.32 5.19
C TRP A 140 -9.49 5.98 5.45
N LEU A 141 -8.36 6.02 6.15
CA LEU A 141 -7.71 4.81 6.65
C LEU A 141 -7.63 4.82 8.17
N ALA A 142 -7.58 3.64 8.78
CA ALA A 142 -7.19 3.48 10.18
C ALA A 142 -6.43 2.16 10.36
N VAL A 143 -5.58 2.10 11.38
CA VAL A 143 -4.97 0.86 11.86
C VAL A 143 -5.69 0.46 13.14
N LEU A 144 -6.12 -0.81 13.19
CA LEU A 144 -6.95 -1.33 14.27
C LEU A 144 -6.34 -2.65 14.79
N PRO A 145 -6.44 -2.96 16.08
CA PRO A 145 -6.21 -4.31 16.57
C PRO A 145 -7.13 -5.30 15.85
N ARG A 146 -6.63 -6.51 15.59
CA ARG A 146 -7.37 -7.54 14.84
C ARG A 146 -8.70 -7.93 15.48
N ASP A 147 -8.79 -7.85 16.81
CA ASP A 147 -10.02 -8.12 17.55
C ASP A 147 -11.10 -7.04 17.28
N SER A 148 -10.69 -5.78 17.14
CA SER A 148 -11.58 -4.68 16.76
C SER A 148 -12.03 -4.79 15.29
N ALA A 149 -11.19 -5.35 14.42
CA ALA A 149 -11.54 -5.58 13.02
C ALA A 149 -12.69 -6.59 12.87
N ARG A 150 -12.69 -7.69 13.64
CA ARG A 150 -13.80 -8.65 13.65
C ARG A 150 -15.14 -8.01 14.03
N LEU A 151 -15.11 -7.04 14.94
CA LEU A 151 -16.30 -6.27 15.31
C LEU A 151 -16.74 -5.39 14.13
N ALA A 152 -15.81 -4.79 13.39
CA ALA A 152 -16.12 -3.95 12.24
C ALA A 152 -16.76 -4.71 11.07
N GLU A 153 -16.30 -5.94 10.78
CA GLU A 153 -16.89 -6.82 9.74
C GLU A 153 -18.40 -7.05 9.96
N CYS A 154 -18.83 -7.07 11.23
CA CYS A 154 -20.23 -7.27 11.59
C CYS A 154 -21.10 -6.00 11.50
N VAL A 155 -20.50 -4.80 11.43
CA VAL A 155 -21.19 -3.55 11.78
C VAL A 155 -21.21 -2.53 10.64
N ALA A 156 -20.33 -2.62 9.64
CA ALA A 156 -20.25 -1.60 8.59
C ALA A 156 -19.94 -2.18 7.21
N GLU A 157 -20.95 -2.14 6.32
CA GLU A 157 -20.83 -2.55 4.92
C GLU A 157 -19.80 -1.73 4.12
N ASP A 158 -19.47 -0.52 4.58
CA ASP A 158 -18.58 0.41 3.88
C ASP A 158 -17.09 0.33 4.30
N ILE A 159 -16.74 -0.54 5.25
CA ILE A 159 -15.35 -0.69 5.73
C ILE A 159 -14.71 -1.90 5.07
N HIS A 160 -13.68 -1.64 4.25
CA HIS A 160 -12.83 -2.68 3.69
C HIS A 160 -11.68 -2.97 4.66
N LEU A 161 -11.56 -4.22 5.09
CA LEU A 161 -10.54 -4.67 6.04
C LEU A 161 -9.48 -5.51 5.36
N TYR A 162 -8.23 -5.28 5.74
CA TYR A 162 -7.06 -5.88 5.16
C TYR A 162 -6.07 -6.35 6.23
N SER A 163 -5.69 -7.62 6.19
CA SER A 163 -4.60 -8.17 7.02
C SER A 163 -3.25 -7.99 6.31
N PRO A 164 -2.17 -7.62 7.02
CA PRO A 164 -0.85 -7.50 6.42
C PRO A 164 -0.33 -8.86 5.94
N MET A 165 0.26 -8.89 4.74
CA MET A 165 0.97 -10.04 4.19
C MET A 165 2.49 -9.95 4.39
N THR A 166 2.99 -8.73 4.60
CA THR A 166 4.41 -8.45 4.81
C THR A 166 4.57 -7.47 5.97
N LYS A 167 5.76 -7.44 6.59
CA LYS A 167 6.19 -6.25 7.36
C LYS A 167 6.26 -5.04 6.43
N GLN A 168 6.12 -3.84 6.99
CA GLN A 168 6.37 -2.62 6.22
C GLN A 168 7.86 -2.52 5.92
N LEU A 169 8.21 -2.55 4.64
CA LEU A 169 9.56 -2.26 4.17
C LEU A 169 9.78 -0.76 4.27
N THR A 170 10.96 -0.36 4.75
CA THR A 170 11.42 1.03 4.72
C THR A 170 12.68 1.11 3.86
N ARG A 171 12.83 2.20 3.10
CA ARG A 171 14.04 2.40 2.32
C ARG A 171 15.22 2.57 3.29
N ALA A 172 16.21 1.67 3.20
CA ALA A 172 17.43 1.80 3.98
C ALA A 172 18.12 3.12 3.61
N ARG A 173 18.43 3.96 4.59
CA ARG A 173 19.27 5.14 4.39
C ARG A 173 20.64 4.65 3.91
N SER A 174 21.03 5.00 2.69
CA SER A 174 22.43 4.88 2.26
C SER A 174 23.26 5.77 3.17
N VAL A 175 24.04 5.18 4.08
CA VAL A 175 25.06 5.92 4.83
C VAL A 175 26.11 6.35 3.81
N SER A 176 26.07 7.63 3.41
CA SER A 176 27.14 8.23 2.62
C SER A 176 28.42 8.19 3.45
N THR A 177 29.32 7.26 3.12
CA THR A 177 30.68 7.27 3.66
C THR A 177 31.45 8.34 2.89
N ALA A 178 31.48 9.56 3.41
CA ALA A 178 32.35 10.60 2.87
C ALA A 178 33.81 10.13 3.03
N PRO A 179 34.67 10.21 1.98
CA PRO A 179 36.08 9.88 2.13
C PRO A 179 36.73 10.91 3.06
N ALA A 180 37.44 10.42 4.07
CA ALA A 180 38.26 11.24 4.93
C ALA A 180 39.25 12.03 4.06
N ARG A 181 39.13 13.36 4.05
CA ARG A 181 40.16 14.22 3.46
C ARG A 181 41.46 13.99 4.22
N ALA A 182 42.44 13.40 3.54
CA ALA A 182 43.83 13.46 3.97
C ALA A 182 44.21 14.94 4.13
N ARG A 183 44.59 15.31 5.35
CA ARG A 183 45.34 16.54 5.61
C ARG A 183 46.81 16.18 5.39
N ASP A 184 47.33 16.52 4.22
CA ASP A 184 48.78 16.57 4.04
C ASP A 184 49.33 17.83 4.70
N ALA A 185 50.47 17.62 5.36
CA ALA A 185 51.25 18.56 6.15
C ALA A 185 51.98 19.61 5.30
#